data_AF-A0A1I3BF27-F1
#
_entry.id   AF-A0A1I3BF27-F1
#
_cell.length_a   1.000
_cell.length_b   1.000
_cell.length_c   1.000
_cell.angle_alpha   90.00
_cell.angle_beta   90.00
_cell.angle_gamma   90.00
#
_symmetry.space_group_name_H-M   'P 1'
#
loop_
_entity.id
_entity.type
_entity.pdbx_description
1 polymer ?
#
loop_
_entity_poly.entity_id
_entity_poly.type
_entity_poly.pdbx_seq_one_letter_code
_entity_poly.pdbx_strand_id
1 'polypeptide(L)'
;MTDNSFPPDLSSELPAPREEEPASLRQDILDELADHLACSLQRERVKTANERQAATNVLNRFGNPASIARKLWFDAMREKIMNQRLTMALMCVTFLVVSGLAVMMWKSLETSQATQAAMLERQQEFFNSLLTTIQDQKPAEKIPDGWAKLDVKLESVSGAPVKGAAWVEFTMPTGDRQYFKTTEESDGQGIIQLGLLPWGSHRINFRLPELNVFSSRVVELRPGSDETFRIQCPVSIPNSTVELSVTPPPEIRELPIAFLGTVRGSISINGTDWTFNELPGTQILFNSNGQILGEVLERKVIRNDGKDKFEFQFLHRPLIVLGNRAEFGLDPFVMISTTEPLLPQPTENATGPQHVILIPSLPTTIMSGRGTGQSSAISDADSNNVISIEFGNKSPYWTAYIAQAAQLLSTLKQQQTENQK
;
A
#
# COMPACT_ATOMS: atom_id res chain seq x y z
N MET A 1 -52.25 42.20 -37.81
CA MET A 1 -53.03 41.44 -36.81
C MET A 1 -52.07 41.10 -35.70
N THR A 2 -52.04 41.88 -34.61
CA THR A 2 -51.26 41.56 -33.42
C THR A 2 -52.04 40.48 -32.67
N ASP A 3 -51.49 39.26 -32.65
CA ASP A 3 -52.03 38.17 -31.86
C ASP A 3 -51.95 38.61 -30.38
N ASN A 4 -53.11 38.88 -29.78
CA ASN A 4 -53.24 39.36 -28.39
C ASN A 4 -53.33 38.18 -27.42
N SER A 5 -52.62 37.10 -27.71
CA SER A 5 -52.44 36.00 -26.76
C SER A 5 -51.61 36.52 -25.59
N PHE A 6 -52.18 36.44 -24.39
CA PHE A 6 -51.46 36.70 -23.15
C PHE A 6 -51.22 35.35 -22.47
N PRO A 7 -49.96 35.00 -22.13
CA PRO A 7 -48.75 35.81 -22.27
C PRO A 7 -48.24 35.91 -23.73
N PRO A 8 -47.49 36.97 -24.08
CA PRO A 8 -46.89 37.12 -25.41
C PRO A 8 -45.93 35.96 -25.74
N ASP A 9 -45.79 35.60 -27.02
CA ASP A 9 -44.78 34.62 -27.44
C ASP A 9 -43.38 35.21 -27.31
N LEU A 10 -42.66 34.78 -26.27
CA LEU A 10 -41.31 35.24 -25.94
C LEU A 10 -40.21 34.35 -26.51
N SER A 11 -40.56 33.22 -27.12
CA SER A 11 -39.59 32.23 -27.59
C SER A 11 -38.66 32.77 -28.68
N SER A 12 -39.20 33.65 -29.55
CA SER A 12 -38.49 34.29 -30.65
C SER A 12 -37.55 35.43 -30.24
N GLU A 13 -37.68 35.94 -29.01
CA GLU A 13 -36.92 37.08 -28.48
C GLU A 13 -35.65 36.65 -27.71
N LEU A 14 -35.50 35.35 -27.44
CA LEU A 14 -34.28 34.80 -26.85
C LEU A 14 -33.14 34.75 -27.87
N PRO A 15 -31.87 34.89 -27.45
CA PRO A 15 -30.72 34.76 -28.35
C PRO A 15 -30.67 33.40 -29.05
N ALA A 16 -29.88 33.28 -30.12
CA ALA A 16 -29.71 32.00 -30.83
C ALA A 16 -29.19 30.88 -29.91
N PRO A 17 -29.67 29.63 -30.06
CA PRO A 17 -29.20 28.47 -29.28
C PRO A 17 -27.70 28.29 -29.32
N ARG A 18 -27.11 27.95 -28.18
CA ARG A 18 -25.69 27.58 -28.06
C ARG A 18 -25.56 26.11 -27.70
N GLU A 19 -24.49 25.46 -28.14
CA GLU A 19 -24.24 24.03 -27.88
C GLU A 19 -24.11 23.71 -26.38
N GLU A 20 -23.53 24.63 -25.60
CA GLU A 20 -23.33 24.47 -24.16
C GLU A 20 -24.56 24.92 -23.33
N GLU A 21 -25.64 25.33 -23.97
CA GLU A 21 -26.87 25.75 -23.30
C GLU A 21 -27.60 24.52 -22.72
N PRO A 22 -28.00 24.52 -21.43
CA PRO A 22 -28.81 23.45 -20.89
C PRO A 22 -30.11 23.31 -21.68
N ALA A 23 -30.47 22.09 -22.05
CA ALA A 23 -31.63 21.82 -22.91
C ALA A 23 -32.96 22.37 -22.34
N SER A 24 -33.09 22.45 -21.01
CA SER A 24 -34.27 22.98 -20.34
C SER A 24 -34.26 24.50 -20.12
N LEU A 25 -33.09 25.16 -20.15
CA LEU A 25 -32.93 26.55 -19.66
C LEU A 25 -33.91 27.52 -20.31
N ARG A 26 -34.15 27.39 -21.62
CA ARG A 26 -35.08 28.25 -22.35
C ARG A 26 -36.51 28.05 -21.88
N GLN A 27 -36.92 26.79 -21.76
CA GLN A 27 -38.26 26.44 -21.34
C GLN A 27 -38.48 26.87 -19.88
N ASP A 28 -37.50 26.64 -19.01
CA ASP A 28 -37.54 27.04 -17.61
C ASP A 28 -37.71 28.56 -17.45
N ILE A 29 -36.99 29.37 -18.24
CA ILE A 29 -37.15 30.84 -18.23
C ILE A 29 -38.54 31.25 -18.74
N LEU A 30 -39.03 30.61 -19.81
CA LEU A 30 -40.34 30.93 -20.39
C LEU A 30 -41.48 30.55 -19.46
N ASP A 31 -41.42 29.38 -18.83
CA ASP A 31 -42.42 28.88 -17.89
C ASP A 31 -42.47 29.76 -16.64
N GLU A 32 -41.32 30.10 -16.05
CA GLU A 32 -41.26 30.97 -14.87
C GLU A 32 -41.80 32.38 -15.17
N LEU A 33 -41.48 32.94 -16.34
CA LEU A 33 -42.03 34.24 -16.77
C LEU A 33 -43.54 34.17 -17.03
N ALA A 34 -44.01 33.08 -17.65
CA ALA A 34 -45.43 32.86 -17.90
C ALA A 34 -46.22 32.75 -16.58
N ASP A 35 -45.71 31.99 -15.61
CA ASP A 35 -46.30 31.83 -14.29
C ASP A 35 -46.36 33.15 -13.51
N HIS A 36 -45.27 33.93 -13.54
CA HIS A 36 -45.25 35.26 -12.92
C HIS A 36 -46.22 36.25 -13.58
N LEU A 37 -46.33 36.24 -14.90
CA LEU A 37 -47.26 37.09 -15.64
C LEU A 37 -48.71 36.68 -15.40
N ALA A 38 -49.01 35.39 -15.38
CA ALA A 38 -50.34 34.85 -15.06
C ALA A 38 -50.75 35.18 -13.62
N CYS A 39 -49.85 34.98 -12.66
CA CYS A 39 -50.07 35.33 -11.26
C CYS A 39 -50.30 36.85 -11.10
N SER A 40 -49.53 37.67 -11.80
CA SER A 40 -49.68 39.14 -11.77
C SER A 40 -51.00 39.60 -12.39
N LEU A 41 -51.40 38.97 -13.51
CA LEU A 41 -52.68 39.22 -14.15
C LEU A 41 -53.84 38.88 -13.22
N GLN A 42 -53.80 37.71 -12.58
CA GLN A 42 -54.86 37.30 -11.65
C GLN A 42 -55.00 38.30 -10.49
N ARG A 43 -53.89 38.81 -9.95
CA ARG A 43 -53.91 39.84 -8.90
C ARG A 43 -54.49 41.18 -9.39
N GLU A 44 -54.24 41.57 -10.63
CA GLU A 44 -54.78 42.81 -11.19
C GLU A 44 -56.24 42.69 -11.65
N ARG A 45 -56.71 41.49 -12.04
CA ARG A 45 -58.13 41.21 -12.34
C ARG A 45 -59.04 41.46 -11.13
N VAL A 46 -58.54 41.21 -9.92
CA VAL A 46 -59.30 41.52 -8.69
C VAL A 46 -59.50 43.04 -8.51
N LYS A 47 -58.59 43.86 -9.06
CA LYS A 47 -58.64 45.33 -8.94
C LYS A 47 -59.32 46.02 -10.12
N THR A 48 -59.30 45.40 -11.30
CA THR A 48 -59.77 45.97 -12.56
C THR A 48 -60.77 45.05 -13.24
N ALA A 49 -62.00 45.51 -13.45
CA ALA A 49 -63.06 44.68 -14.05
C ALA A 49 -62.80 44.30 -15.52
N ASN A 50 -62.00 45.09 -16.26
CA ASN A 50 -61.67 44.85 -17.66
C ASN A 50 -60.33 44.11 -17.80
N GLU A 51 -60.38 42.88 -18.34
CA GLU A 51 -59.22 42.01 -18.53
C GLU A 51 -58.12 42.63 -19.40
N ARG A 52 -58.48 43.37 -20.45
CA ARG A 52 -57.50 44.05 -21.32
C ARG A 52 -56.75 45.16 -20.59
N GLN A 53 -57.46 45.87 -19.72
CA GLN A 53 -56.87 46.92 -18.89
C GLN A 53 -55.98 46.33 -17.81
N ALA A 54 -56.37 45.19 -17.22
CA ALA A 54 -55.54 44.44 -16.28
C ALA A 54 -54.23 43.95 -16.94
N ALA A 55 -54.29 43.37 -18.14
CA ALA A 55 -53.10 42.92 -18.88
C ALA A 55 -52.15 44.09 -19.22
N THR A 56 -52.70 45.23 -19.65
CA THR A 56 -51.92 46.44 -19.92
C THR A 56 -51.24 46.97 -18.65
N ASN A 57 -51.96 47.00 -17.52
CA ASN A 57 -51.41 47.43 -16.24
C ASN A 57 -50.29 46.49 -15.75
N VAL A 58 -50.43 45.18 -15.95
CA VAL A 58 -49.39 44.20 -15.64
C VAL A 58 -48.16 44.43 -16.50
N LEU A 59 -48.31 44.55 -17.82
CA LEU A 59 -47.16 44.80 -18.72
C LEU A 59 -46.47 46.13 -18.41
N ASN A 60 -47.22 47.18 -18.09
CA ASN A 60 -46.64 48.47 -17.70
C ASN A 60 -45.84 48.39 -16.39
N ARG A 61 -46.24 47.53 -15.45
CA ARG A 61 -45.52 47.33 -14.18
C ARG A 61 -44.37 46.34 -14.29
N PHE A 62 -44.57 45.26 -15.04
CA PHE A 62 -43.59 44.20 -15.26
C PHE A 62 -42.47 44.66 -16.20
N GLY A 63 -42.74 45.63 -17.07
CA GLY A 63 -41.83 46.10 -18.10
C GLY A 63 -41.87 45.20 -19.34
N ASN A 64 -40.82 45.25 -20.16
CA ASN A 64 -40.73 44.41 -21.35
C ASN A 64 -40.26 42.98 -20.96
N PRO A 65 -41.15 41.95 -20.98
CA PRO A 65 -40.79 40.60 -20.58
C PRO A 65 -39.64 40.00 -21.42
N ALA A 66 -39.52 40.38 -22.70
CA ALA A 66 -38.42 39.94 -23.56
C ALA A 66 -37.05 40.47 -23.10
N SER A 67 -37.01 41.66 -22.48
CA SER A 67 -35.76 42.19 -21.92
C SER A 67 -35.33 41.44 -20.66
N ILE A 68 -36.29 40.99 -19.86
CA ILE A 68 -36.05 40.21 -18.64
C ILE A 68 -35.60 38.80 -19.00
N ALA A 69 -36.26 38.16 -19.98
CA ALA A 69 -35.87 36.85 -20.50
C ALA A 69 -34.41 36.84 -20.98
N ARG A 70 -34.00 37.86 -21.76
CA ARG A 70 -32.60 38.01 -22.20
C ARG A 70 -31.62 38.21 -21.06
N LYS A 71 -32.02 38.93 -20.00
CA LYS A 71 -31.19 39.14 -18.82
C LYS A 71 -31.00 37.84 -18.03
N LEU A 72 -32.09 37.10 -17.77
CA LEU A 72 -32.04 35.80 -17.10
C LEU A 72 -31.21 34.79 -17.89
N TRP A 73 -31.37 34.76 -19.21
CA TRP A 73 -30.56 33.93 -20.09
C TRP A 73 -29.07 34.29 -19.99
N PHE A 74 -28.74 35.60 -20.02
CA PHE A 74 -27.35 36.05 -19.91
C PHE A 74 -26.75 35.73 -18.54
N ASP A 75 -27.51 35.94 -17.47
CA ASP A 75 -27.05 35.65 -16.10
C ASP A 75 -26.80 34.14 -15.91
N ALA A 76 -27.67 33.27 -16.43
CA ALA A 76 -27.47 31.82 -16.39
C ALA A 76 -26.27 31.37 -17.24
N MET A 77 -26.09 31.95 -18.43
CA MET A 77 -24.95 31.61 -19.30
C MET A 77 -23.63 32.24 -18.86
N ARG A 78 -23.66 33.31 -18.07
CA ARG A 78 -22.46 34.03 -17.63
C ARG A 78 -21.53 33.15 -16.81
N GLU A 79 -22.08 32.31 -15.94
CA GLU A 79 -21.29 31.39 -15.12
C GLU A 79 -20.51 30.41 -16.00
N LYS A 80 -21.16 29.83 -17.02
CA LYS A 80 -20.53 28.93 -17.99
C LYS A 80 -19.42 29.61 -18.77
N ILE A 81 -19.68 30.82 -19.28
CA ILE A 81 -18.68 31.60 -20.03
C ILE A 81 -17.48 31.96 -19.14
N MET A 82 -17.70 32.33 -17.87
CA MET A 82 -16.62 32.57 -16.92
C MET A 82 -15.81 31.31 -16.65
N ASN A 83 -16.48 30.17 -16.45
CA ASN A 83 -15.81 28.90 -16.17
C ASN A 83 -14.96 28.43 -17.37
N GLN A 84 -15.46 28.60 -18.59
CA GLN A 84 -14.72 28.28 -19.82
C GLN A 84 -13.45 29.14 -19.95
N ARG A 85 -13.55 30.46 -19.71
CA ARG A 85 -12.40 31.37 -19.72
C ARG A 85 -11.38 31.05 -18.63
N LEU A 86 -11.84 30.70 -17.43
CA LEU A 86 -10.98 30.30 -16.32
C LEU A 86 -10.23 29.01 -16.64
N THR A 87 -10.94 28.02 -17.20
CA THR A 87 -10.36 26.74 -17.61
C THR A 87 -9.31 26.94 -18.71
N MET A 88 -9.59 27.79 -19.71
CA MET A 88 -8.62 28.12 -20.75
C MET A 88 -7.36 28.79 -20.17
N ALA A 89 -7.53 29.75 -19.26
CA ALA A 89 -6.40 30.40 -18.59
C ALA A 89 -5.57 29.40 -17.78
N LEU A 90 -6.21 28.48 -17.06
CA LEU A 90 -5.54 27.43 -16.29
C LEU A 90 -4.75 26.48 -17.21
N MET A 91 -5.33 26.10 -18.36
CA MET A 91 -4.64 25.27 -19.36
C MET A 91 -3.40 25.98 -19.90
N CYS A 92 -3.48 27.27 -20.21
CA CYS A 92 -2.33 28.06 -20.65
C CYS A 92 -1.21 28.10 -19.58
N VAL A 93 -1.56 28.33 -18.31
CA VAL A 93 -0.58 28.34 -17.21
C VAL A 93 0.06 26.96 -17.05
N THR A 94 -0.74 25.90 -17.05
CA THR A 94 -0.25 24.51 -16.93
C THR A 94 0.70 24.18 -18.08
N PHE A 95 0.37 24.59 -19.30
CA PHE A 95 1.22 24.39 -20.47
C PHE A 95 2.57 25.11 -20.34
N LEU A 96 2.59 26.34 -19.83
CA LEU A 96 3.83 27.07 -19.58
C LEU A 96 4.70 26.40 -18.52
N VAL A 97 4.09 25.90 -17.44
CA VAL A 97 4.81 25.18 -16.37
C VAL A 97 5.43 23.89 -16.90
N VAL A 98 4.67 23.08 -17.63
CA VAL A 98 5.16 21.81 -18.21
C VAL A 98 6.29 22.07 -19.21
N SER A 99 6.15 23.11 -20.04
CA SER A 99 7.19 23.51 -20.98
C SER A 99 8.47 23.95 -20.27
N GLY A 100 8.36 24.71 -19.17
CA GLY A 100 9.50 25.10 -18.33
C GLY A 100 10.21 23.90 -17.71
N LEU A 101 9.46 22.93 -17.18
CA LEU A 101 10.01 21.68 -16.63
C LEU A 101 10.75 20.87 -17.71
N ALA A 102 10.21 20.79 -18.93
CA ALA A 102 10.86 20.09 -20.03
C ALA A 102 12.22 20.71 -20.40
N VAL A 103 12.30 22.05 -20.44
CA VAL A 103 13.58 22.75 -20.70
C VAL A 103 14.58 22.52 -19.56
N MET A 104 14.14 22.56 -18.31
CA MET A 104 15.01 22.27 -17.17
C MET A 104 15.51 20.81 -17.16
N MET A 105 14.64 19.86 -17.48
CA MET A 105 15.00 18.45 -17.60
C MET A 105 16.03 18.22 -18.72
N TRP A 106 15.87 18.89 -19.87
CA TRP A 106 16.85 18.84 -20.95
C TRP A 106 18.23 19.36 -20.51
N LYS A 107 18.25 20.52 -19.83
CA LYS A 107 19.50 21.09 -19.28
C LYS A 107 20.15 20.21 -18.22
N SER A 108 19.33 19.54 -17.39
CA SER A 108 19.81 18.56 -16.43
C SER A 108 20.43 17.34 -17.10
N LEU A 109 19.86 16.89 -18.23
CA LEU A 109 20.40 15.75 -18.97
C LEU A 109 21.74 16.07 -19.64
N GLU A 110 21.88 17.26 -20.24
CA GLU A 110 23.16 17.75 -20.78
C GLU A 110 24.23 17.77 -19.68
N THR A 111 23.88 18.26 -18.49
CA THR A 111 24.80 18.31 -17.34
C THR A 111 25.16 16.91 -16.86
N SER A 112 24.17 16.00 -16.77
CA SER A 112 24.38 14.61 -16.35
C SER A 112 25.31 13.86 -17.30
N GLN A 113 25.15 14.03 -18.60
CA GLN A 113 26.02 13.40 -19.60
C GLN A 113 27.47 13.86 -19.46
N ALA A 114 27.70 15.16 -19.25
CA ALA A 114 29.04 15.68 -18.99
C ALA A 114 29.66 15.08 -17.70
N THR A 115 28.88 14.95 -16.62
CA THR A 115 29.38 14.35 -15.38
C THR A 115 29.66 12.85 -15.48
N GLN A 116 28.83 12.10 -16.22
CA GLN A 116 29.04 10.67 -16.44
C GLN A 116 30.27 10.41 -17.31
N ALA A 117 30.50 11.22 -18.35
CA ALA A 117 31.70 11.14 -19.17
C ALA A 117 32.98 11.39 -18.34
N ALA A 118 32.99 12.43 -17.51
CA ALA A 118 34.11 12.72 -16.62
C ALA A 118 34.32 11.62 -15.54
N MET A 119 33.24 10.99 -15.08
CA MET A 119 33.32 9.88 -14.13
C MET A 119 33.90 8.60 -14.76
N LEU A 120 33.53 8.30 -16.02
CA LEU A 120 34.09 7.17 -16.76
C LEU A 120 35.59 7.37 -17.04
N GLU A 121 36.01 8.59 -17.36
CA GLU A 121 37.42 8.92 -17.53
C GLU A 121 38.21 8.69 -16.22
N ARG A 122 37.70 9.17 -15.08
CA ARG A 122 38.30 8.86 -13.77
C ARG A 122 38.32 7.38 -13.43
N GLN A 123 37.28 6.62 -13.80
CA GLN A 123 37.27 5.18 -13.61
C GLN A 123 38.34 4.49 -14.47
N GLN A 124 38.54 4.91 -15.72
CA GLN A 124 39.60 4.39 -16.58
C GLN A 124 41.00 4.72 -16.03
N GLU A 125 41.22 5.95 -15.56
CA GLU A 125 42.47 6.32 -14.88
C GLU A 125 42.71 5.45 -13.64
N PHE A 126 41.68 5.22 -12.83
CA PHE A 126 41.77 4.34 -11.67
C PHE A 126 42.06 2.88 -12.07
N PHE A 127 41.37 2.33 -13.07
CA PHE A 127 41.64 0.97 -13.58
C PHE A 127 43.06 0.84 -14.13
N ASN A 128 43.55 1.82 -14.88
CA ASN A 128 44.93 1.83 -15.37
C ASN A 128 45.94 1.91 -14.22
N SER A 129 45.65 2.68 -13.17
CA SER A 129 46.48 2.72 -11.96
C SER A 129 46.46 1.39 -11.19
N LEU A 130 45.33 0.68 -11.14
CA LEU A 130 45.25 -0.65 -10.55
C LEU A 130 46.01 -1.67 -11.38
N LEU A 131 45.89 -1.65 -12.71
CA LEU A 131 46.61 -2.57 -13.59
C LEU A 131 48.12 -2.40 -13.47
N THR A 132 48.63 -1.16 -13.43
CA THR A 132 50.06 -0.91 -13.19
C THR A 132 50.51 -1.39 -11.81
N THR A 133 49.72 -1.14 -10.76
CA THR A 133 50.02 -1.62 -9.40
C THR A 133 50.02 -3.16 -9.30
N ILE A 134 49.09 -3.84 -9.98
CA ILE A 134 48.99 -5.30 -9.98
C ILE A 134 50.10 -5.93 -10.84
N GLN A 135 50.47 -5.31 -11.96
CA GLN A 135 51.49 -5.85 -12.87
C GLN A 135 52.90 -5.75 -12.30
N ASP A 136 53.15 -4.79 -11.39
CA ASP A 136 54.40 -4.69 -10.62
C ASP A 136 54.41 -5.60 -9.36
N GLN A 137 53.28 -6.18 -8.98
CA GLN A 137 53.19 -7.13 -7.86
C GLN A 137 53.12 -8.58 -8.34
N LYS A 138 54.31 -9.19 -8.50
CA LYS A 138 54.48 -10.65 -8.54
C LYS A 138 53.89 -11.24 -7.23
N PRO A 139 52.93 -12.17 -7.26
CA PRO A 139 52.10 -12.46 -6.09
C PRO A 139 52.87 -13.33 -5.09
N ALA A 140 53.39 -12.70 -4.04
CA ALA A 140 53.32 -13.29 -2.72
C ALA A 140 52.00 -12.76 -2.13
N GLU A 141 51.04 -13.66 -1.91
CA GLU A 141 49.73 -13.40 -1.33
C GLU A 141 49.90 -12.87 0.10
N LYS A 142 50.24 -11.58 0.22
CA LYS A 142 50.20 -10.85 1.48
C LYS A 142 48.76 -10.44 1.67
N ILE A 143 48.05 -11.21 2.50
CA ILE A 143 46.79 -10.78 3.11
C ILE A 143 46.98 -9.34 3.61
N PRO A 144 46.18 -8.36 3.15
CA PRO A 144 46.36 -6.98 3.58
C PRO A 144 46.28 -6.87 5.10
N ASP A 145 47.17 -6.10 5.71
CA ASP A 145 47.17 -5.88 7.17
C ASP A 145 45.78 -5.45 7.64
N GLY A 146 45.20 -6.19 8.58
CA GLY A 146 43.84 -5.95 9.10
C GLY A 146 42.73 -6.78 8.47
N TRP A 147 43.03 -7.68 7.53
CA TRP A 147 42.03 -8.60 6.99
C TRP A 147 42.18 -9.99 7.61
N ALA A 148 41.08 -10.71 7.68
CA ALA A 148 40.98 -12.08 8.20
C ALA A 148 40.28 -12.95 7.16
N LYS A 149 40.78 -14.17 6.96
CA LYS A 149 40.07 -15.16 6.15
C LYS A 149 39.00 -15.82 7.01
N LEU A 150 37.79 -15.89 6.49
CA LEU A 150 36.67 -16.50 7.20
C LEU A 150 36.05 -17.64 6.38
N ASP A 151 36.17 -18.85 6.91
CA ASP A 151 35.54 -20.03 6.35
C ASP A 151 34.44 -20.54 7.31
N VAL A 152 33.28 -20.89 6.76
CA VAL A 152 32.17 -21.43 7.53
C VAL A 152 31.98 -22.88 7.18
N LYS A 153 31.97 -23.77 8.17
CA LYS A 153 31.60 -25.17 7.96
C LYS A 153 30.18 -25.43 8.46
N LEU A 154 29.29 -25.76 7.53
CA LEU A 154 27.93 -26.24 7.78
C LEU A 154 27.93 -27.76 7.92
N GLU A 155 27.55 -28.25 9.09
CA GLU A 155 27.49 -29.69 9.37
C GLU A 155 26.20 -30.06 10.09
N SER A 156 25.70 -31.28 9.90
CA SER A 156 24.56 -31.80 10.65
C SER A 156 24.96 -32.07 12.10
N VAL A 157 23.98 -32.38 12.97
CA VAL A 157 24.25 -32.88 14.33
C VAL A 157 25.09 -34.17 14.30
N SER A 158 25.01 -34.97 13.23
CA SER A 158 25.84 -36.16 13.03
C SER A 158 27.21 -35.88 12.41
N GLY A 159 27.54 -34.62 12.10
CA GLY A 159 28.81 -34.20 11.50
C GLY A 159 28.90 -34.38 9.98
N ALA A 160 27.81 -34.74 9.31
CA ALA A 160 27.76 -34.81 7.85
C ALA A 160 27.72 -33.39 7.24
N PRO A 161 28.38 -33.15 6.10
CA PRO A 161 28.34 -31.84 5.44
C PRO A 161 26.92 -31.51 4.98
N VAL A 162 26.49 -30.25 5.16
CA VAL A 162 25.15 -29.78 4.77
C VAL A 162 25.26 -28.74 3.67
N LYS A 163 24.45 -28.89 2.62
CA LYS A 163 24.34 -27.87 1.58
C LYS A 163 23.58 -26.65 2.10
N GLY A 164 24.16 -25.47 1.99
CA GLY A 164 23.54 -24.22 2.41
C GLY A 164 24.13 -23.01 1.70
N ALA A 165 23.58 -21.85 2.00
CA ALA A 165 24.10 -20.57 1.54
C ALA A 165 24.31 -19.64 2.74
N ALA A 166 25.35 -18.82 2.70
CA ALA A 166 25.56 -17.77 3.68
C ALA A 166 25.79 -16.42 3.00
N TRP A 167 25.37 -15.36 3.67
CA TRP A 167 25.76 -14.00 3.32
C TRP A 167 26.17 -13.22 4.55
N VAL A 168 27.12 -12.32 4.37
CA VAL A 168 27.62 -11.46 5.44
C VAL A 168 26.92 -10.11 5.38
N GLU A 169 26.60 -9.57 6.54
CA GLU A 169 26.23 -8.18 6.74
C GLU A 169 27.19 -7.59 7.76
N PHE A 170 27.94 -6.57 7.36
CA PHE A 170 28.84 -5.85 8.25
C PHE A 170 28.27 -4.45 8.50
N THR A 171 28.44 -3.94 9.72
CA THR A 171 28.14 -2.55 10.03
C THR A 171 29.46 -1.88 10.36
N MET A 172 29.82 -0.84 9.62
CA MET A 172 31.05 -0.11 9.92
C MET A 172 30.93 0.62 11.27
N PRO A 173 32.05 0.82 11.98
CA PRO A 173 32.06 1.58 13.24
C PRO A 173 31.46 2.99 13.12
N THR A 174 31.41 3.54 11.91
CA THR A 174 30.82 4.86 11.59
C THR A 174 29.30 4.91 11.72
N GLY A 175 28.63 3.79 11.97
CA GLY A 175 27.17 3.69 12.07
C GLY A 175 26.46 3.60 10.71
N ASP A 176 27.18 3.84 9.61
CA ASP A 176 26.68 3.57 8.26
C ASP A 176 26.60 2.07 8.02
N ARG A 177 25.36 1.59 7.79
CA ARG A 177 25.10 0.23 7.32
C ARG A 177 25.46 0.15 5.85
N GLN A 178 26.72 -0.18 5.55
CA GLN A 178 27.06 -0.64 4.22
C GLN A 178 26.80 -2.15 4.12
N TYR A 179 25.89 -2.52 3.24
CA TYR A 179 25.60 -3.93 2.98
C TYR A 179 26.61 -4.47 1.97
N PHE A 180 27.67 -5.11 2.44
CA PHE A 180 28.48 -5.96 1.58
C PHE A 180 27.86 -7.35 1.52
N LYS A 181 27.01 -7.56 0.51
CA LYS A 181 26.34 -8.85 0.31
C LYS A 181 27.16 -9.72 -0.64
N THR A 182 28.07 -10.51 -0.09
CA THR A 182 28.59 -11.69 -0.79
C THR A 182 27.68 -12.85 -0.43
N THR A 183 27.10 -13.51 -1.44
CA THR A 183 26.28 -14.72 -1.25
C THR A 183 27.07 -15.88 -1.81
N GLU A 184 27.53 -16.75 -0.92
CA GLU A 184 28.30 -17.94 -1.29
C GLU A 184 27.52 -19.20 -0.90
N GLU A 185 27.61 -20.22 -1.75
CA GLU A 185 27.06 -21.54 -1.48
C GLU A 185 28.15 -22.45 -0.88
N SER A 186 27.74 -23.38 -0.03
CA SER A 186 28.65 -24.37 0.53
C SER A 186 29.11 -25.35 -0.54
N ASP A 187 30.38 -25.74 -0.49
CA ASP A 187 30.94 -26.80 -1.32
C ASP A 187 30.45 -28.20 -0.89
N GLY A 188 30.96 -29.25 -1.56
CA GLY A 188 30.64 -30.65 -1.22
C GLY A 188 31.11 -31.11 0.16
N GLN A 189 31.94 -30.31 0.85
CA GLN A 189 32.37 -30.53 2.23
C GLN A 189 31.58 -29.68 3.24
N GLY A 190 30.56 -28.95 2.78
CA GLY A 190 29.78 -28.03 3.61
C GLY A 190 30.54 -26.75 3.96
N ILE A 191 31.63 -26.42 3.28
CA ILE A 191 32.45 -25.24 3.56
C ILE A 191 31.99 -24.08 2.66
N ILE A 192 31.72 -22.93 3.27
CA ILE A 192 31.46 -21.66 2.60
C ILE A 192 32.68 -20.77 2.80
N GLN A 193 33.32 -20.41 1.69
CA GLN A 193 34.49 -19.54 1.69
C GLN A 193 34.02 -18.10 1.50
N LEU A 194 33.91 -17.34 2.59
CA LEU A 194 33.46 -15.94 2.53
C LEU A 194 34.58 -14.99 2.08
N GLY A 195 35.79 -15.52 1.91
CA GLY A 195 36.97 -14.78 1.47
C GLY A 195 37.62 -13.97 2.58
N LEU A 196 38.30 -12.90 2.19
CA LEU A 196 38.92 -11.95 3.11
C LEU A 196 37.86 -10.94 3.57
N LEU A 197 37.71 -10.79 4.88
CA LEU A 197 36.86 -9.79 5.51
C LEU A 197 37.70 -8.84 6.37
N PRO A 198 37.33 -7.56 6.49
CA PRO A 198 38.01 -6.65 7.40
C PRO A 198 37.81 -7.10 8.86
N TRP A 199 38.74 -6.79 9.74
CA TRP A 199 38.59 -7.04 11.17
C TRP A 199 37.37 -6.32 11.76
N GLY A 200 36.76 -6.91 12.80
CA GLY A 200 35.59 -6.34 13.49
C GLY A 200 34.42 -7.31 13.64
N SER A 201 33.27 -6.77 14.07
CA SER A 201 32.06 -7.55 14.32
C SER A 201 31.21 -7.68 13.05
N HIS A 202 30.99 -8.91 12.61
CA HIS A 202 30.21 -9.26 11.44
C HIS A 202 28.96 -10.02 11.84
N ARG A 203 27.81 -9.70 11.23
CA ARG A 203 26.61 -10.55 11.31
C ARG A 203 26.58 -11.44 10.08
N ILE A 204 26.70 -12.73 10.28
CA ILE A 204 26.66 -13.71 9.21
C ILE A 204 25.29 -14.34 9.25
N ASN A 205 24.59 -14.29 8.12
CA ASN A 205 23.27 -14.86 7.95
C ASN A 205 23.41 -16.15 7.15
N PHE A 206 22.72 -17.19 7.61
CA PHE A 206 22.73 -18.52 7.02
C PHE A 206 21.33 -18.83 6.51
N ARG A 207 21.25 -19.49 5.36
CA ARG A 207 20.01 -20.06 4.82
C ARG A 207 20.26 -21.50 4.40
N LEU A 208 19.36 -22.39 4.81
CA LEU A 208 19.29 -23.75 4.27
C LEU A 208 18.10 -23.81 3.30
N PRO A 209 18.33 -23.76 1.98
CA PRO A 209 17.24 -23.67 1.00
C PRO A 209 16.26 -24.84 1.08
N GLU A 210 16.76 -26.05 1.36
CA GLU A 210 15.97 -27.28 1.41
C GLU A 210 14.94 -27.28 2.55
N LEU A 211 15.25 -26.63 3.67
CA LEU A 211 14.37 -26.53 4.84
C LEU A 211 13.72 -25.15 4.99
N ASN A 212 14.06 -24.20 4.12
CA ASN A 212 13.65 -22.79 4.22
C ASN A 212 13.88 -22.17 5.62
N VAL A 213 15.01 -22.53 6.26
CA VAL A 213 15.41 -21.97 7.56
C VAL A 213 16.49 -20.93 7.44
N PHE A 214 16.49 -20.02 8.41
CA PHE A 214 17.41 -18.91 8.51
C PHE A 214 18.00 -18.82 9.92
N SER A 215 19.29 -18.60 10.01
CA SER A 215 19.93 -18.26 11.27
C SER A 215 20.85 -17.07 11.07
N SER A 216 21.17 -16.36 12.15
CA SER A 216 22.18 -15.29 12.11
C SER A 216 23.09 -15.42 13.31
N ARG A 217 24.39 -15.26 13.09
CA ARG A 217 25.40 -15.28 14.15
C ARG A 217 26.29 -14.06 14.03
N VAL A 218 26.61 -13.46 15.18
CA VAL A 218 27.62 -12.41 15.25
C VAL A 218 28.99 -13.06 15.51
N VAL A 219 29.97 -12.71 14.70
CA VAL A 219 31.36 -13.19 14.78
C VAL A 219 32.29 -11.98 14.84
N GLU A 220 33.27 -12.02 15.72
CA GLU A 220 34.28 -10.98 15.87
C GLU A 220 35.60 -11.46 15.25
N LEU A 221 35.98 -10.88 14.12
CA LEU A 221 37.20 -11.25 13.40
C LEU A 221 38.39 -10.44 13.89
N ARG A 222 39.51 -11.12 14.14
CA ARG A 222 40.78 -10.51 14.55
C ARG A 222 41.76 -10.41 13.37
N PRO A 223 42.63 -9.39 13.33
CA PRO A 223 43.64 -9.28 12.29
C PRO A 223 44.54 -10.53 12.22
N GLY A 224 44.74 -11.08 11.01
CA GLY A 224 45.68 -12.17 10.77
C GLY A 224 45.26 -13.55 11.31
N SER A 225 44.01 -13.70 11.78
CA SER A 225 43.47 -15.01 12.13
C SER A 225 42.72 -15.61 10.93
N ASP A 226 43.12 -16.81 10.51
CA ASP A 226 42.27 -17.68 9.70
C ASP A 226 41.29 -18.35 10.64
N GLU A 227 40.04 -17.88 10.63
CA GLU A 227 38.99 -18.46 11.46
C GLU A 227 38.10 -19.39 10.64
N THR A 228 37.97 -20.62 11.12
CA THR A 228 36.95 -21.55 10.64
C THR A 228 35.96 -21.81 11.76
N PHE A 229 34.70 -21.43 11.56
CA PHE A 229 33.65 -21.73 12.53
C PHE A 229 32.70 -22.81 12.01
N ARG A 230 32.24 -23.65 12.94
CA ARG A 230 31.31 -24.73 12.65
C ARG A 230 29.91 -24.33 13.09
N ILE A 231 28.94 -24.57 12.24
CA ILE A 231 27.53 -24.38 12.53
C ILE A 231 26.82 -25.71 12.35
N GLN A 232 26.10 -26.09 13.40
CA GLN A 232 25.22 -27.24 13.33
C GLN A 232 23.88 -26.87 12.71
N CYS A 233 23.58 -27.52 11.61
CA CYS A 233 22.40 -27.33 10.79
C CYS A 233 21.34 -28.38 11.13
N PRO A 234 20.05 -28.01 11.19
CA PRO A 234 18.98 -29.00 11.16
C PRO A 234 19.03 -29.77 9.85
N VAL A 235 18.85 -31.09 9.93
CA VAL A 235 18.70 -31.96 8.74
C VAL A 235 17.24 -32.16 8.37
N SER A 236 16.33 -31.92 9.31
CA SER A 236 14.90 -31.96 9.12
C SER A 236 14.22 -31.00 10.08
N ILE A 237 13.02 -30.58 9.72
CA ILE A 237 12.12 -29.89 10.63
C ILE A 237 11.31 -30.99 11.32
N PRO A 238 11.32 -31.06 12.66
CA PRO A 238 10.44 -31.99 13.37
C PRO A 238 8.99 -31.67 13.03
N ASN A 239 8.24 -32.69 12.62
CA ASN A 239 6.80 -32.59 12.44
C ASN A 239 6.15 -32.56 13.82
N SER A 240 6.06 -31.38 14.41
CA SER A 240 5.30 -31.16 15.63
C SER A 240 3.97 -30.49 15.30
N THR A 241 2.86 -31.14 15.68
CA THR A 241 1.57 -30.47 15.70
C THR A 241 1.59 -29.48 16.86
N VAL A 242 1.31 -28.22 16.56
CA VAL A 242 1.16 -27.17 17.56
C VAL A 242 -0.31 -26.79 17.61
N GLU A 243 -0.90 -26.80 18.80
CA GLU A 243 -2.23 -26.21 18.99
C GLU A 243 -2.06 -24.72 19.25
N LEU A 244 -2.66 -23.91 18.38
CA LEU A 244 -2.61 -22.47 18.51
C LEU A 244 -3.87 -21.96 19.21
N SER A 245 -3.70 -21.28 20.34
CA SER A 245 -4.77 -20.56 21.01
C SER A 245 -4.48 -19.06 20.98
N VAL A 246 -5.36 -18.31 20.33
CA VAL A 246 -5.25 -16.85 20.21
C VAL A 246 -6.28 -16.22 21.14
N THR A 247 -5.82 -15.49 22.15
CA THR A 247 -6.71 -14.75 23.06
C THR A 247 -6.61 -13.25 22.77
N PRO A 248 -7.48 -12.70 21.92
CA PRO A 248 -7.47 -11.27 21.62
C PRO A 248 -7.92 -10.45 22.85
N PRO A 249 -7.41 -9.21 22.99
CA PRO A 249 -7.85 -8.28 24.01
C PRO A 249 -9.37 -8.04 23.96
N PRO A 250 -10.04 -7.86 25.10
CA PRO A 250 -11.49 -7.71 25.15
C PRO A 250 -12.02 -6.55 24.30
N GLU A 251 -11.25 -5.48 24.13
CA GLU A 251 -11.64 -4.26 23.41
C GLU A 251 -11.88 -4.47 21.91
N ILE A 252 -11.26 -5.51 21.33
CA ILE A 252 -11.40 -5.80 19.90
C ILE A 252 -12.39 -6.92 19.61
N ARG A 253 -12.88 -7.66 20.62
CA ARG A 253 -13.77 -8.82 20.45
C ARG A 253 -15.07 -8.50 19.73
N GLU A 254 -15.59 -7.29 19.93
CA GLU A 254 -16.85 -6.85 19.33
C GLU A 254 -16.69 -6.25 17.92
N LEU A 255 -15.45 -6.06 17.45
CA LEU A 255 -15.19 -5.45 16.15
C LEU A 255 -15.26 -6.52 15.04
N PRO A 256 -15.92 -6.25 13.90
CA PRO A 256 -15.97 -7.16 12.75
C PRO A 256 -14.68 -7.09 11.93
N ILE A 257 -13.55 -7.37 12.58
CA ILE A 257 -12.21 -7.31 11.98
C ILE A 257 -11.57 -8.69 11.97
N ALA A 258 -10.81 -8.95 10.90
CA ALA A 258 -9.94 -10.11 10.80
C ALA A 258 -8.48 -9.68 10.84
N PHE A 259 -7.65 -10.52 11.44
CA PHE A 259 -6.22 -10.32 11.61
C PHE A 259 -5.46 -11.39 10.85
N LEU A 260 -4.46 -10.97 10.09
CA LEU A 260 -3.47 -11.86 9.51
C LEU A 260 -2.27 -11.97 10.46
N GLY A 261 -2.09 -13.14 11.07
CA GLY A 261 -0.94 -13.47 11.89
C GLY A 261 0.07 -14.29 11.09
N THR A 262 1.37 -14.09 11.35
CA THR A 262 2.43 -14.99 10.87
C THR A 262 3.02 -15.72 12.07
N VAL A 263 2.86 -17.04 12.10
CA VAL A 263 3.49 -17.91 13.10
C VAL A 263 4.92 -18.18 12.65
N ARG A 264 5.88 -17.79 13.48
CA ARG A 264 7.30 -18.11 13.26
C ARG A 264 7.75 -19.14 14.27
N GLY A 265 8.25 -20.26 13.78
CA GLY A 265 8.92 -21.25 14.60
C GLY A 265 10.39 -20.89 14.80
N SER A 266 11.00 -21.44 15.84
CA SER A 266 12.45 -21.49 15.98
C SER A 266 12.89 -22.83 16.58
N ILE A 267 14.01 -23.36 16.10
CA ILE A 267 14.67 -24.53 16.68
C ILE A 267 16.07 -24.13 17.08
N SER A 268 16.45 -24.41 18.33
CA SER A 268 17.82 -24.18 18.81
C SER A 268 18.62 -25.48 18.70
N ILE A 269 19.75 -25.44 18.01
CA ILE A 269 20.68 -26.57 17.89
C ILE A 269 22.06 -26.07 18.33
N ASN A 270 22.56 -26.61 19.44
CA ASN A 270 23.86 -26.22 20.02
C ASN A 270 24.05 -24.71 20.13
N GLY A 271 23.01 -24.01 20.62
CA GLY A 271 23.01 -22.56 20.83
C GLY A 271 22.87 -21.73 19.56
N THR A 272 22.61 -22.36 18.40
CA THR A 272 22.26 -21.66 17.16
C THR A 272 20.75 -21.75 16.95
N ASP A 273 20.09 -20.60 16.97
CA ASP A 273 18.65 -20.51 16.73
C ASP A 273 18.37 -20.42 15.22
N TRP A 274 17.63 -21.39 14.72
CA TRP A 274 17.16 -21.47 13.35
C TRP A 274 15.69 -21.07 13.30
N THR A 275 15.37 -20.07 12.50
CA THR A 275 14.02 -19.52 12.32
C THR A 275 13.42 -19.92 10.98
N PHE A 276 12.12 -20.20 10.96
CA PHE A 276 11.36 -20.54 9.75
C PHE A 276 10.45 -19.35 9.45
N ASN A 277 10.70 -18.63 8.37
CA ASN A 277 9.94 -17.41 8.06
C ASN A 277 8.73 -17.66 7.15
N GLU A 278 8.68 -18.78 6.43
CA GLU A 278 7.68 -19.01 5.38
C GLU A 278 7.47 -20.52 5.15
N LEU A 279 6.92 -21.24 6.14
CA LEU A 279 6.34 -22.55 5.85
C LEU A 279 4.90 -22.36 5.32
N PRO A 280 4.44 -23.16 4.34
CA PRO A 280 3.03 -23.20 3.97
C PRO A 280 2.15 -23.36 5.23
N GLY A 281 1.07 -22.58 5.36
CA GLY A 281 0.22 -22.58 6.55
C GLY A 281 0.71 -21.73 7.75
N THR A 282 1.86 -21.05 7.65
CA THR A 282 2.32 -20.15 8.74
C THR A 282 1.55 -18.85 8.85
N GLN A 283 0.82 -18.48 7.81
CA GLN A 283 -0.06 -17.32 7.83
C GLN A 283 -1.49 -17.76 8.14
N ILE A 284 -2.00 -17.26 9.25
CA ILE A 284 -3.31 -17.60 9.79
C ILE A 284 -4.19 -16.36 9.76
N LEU A 285 -5.42 -16.52 9.31
CA LEU A 285 -6.45 -15.50 9.45
C LEU A 285 -7.28 -15.85 10.68
N PHE A 286 -7.42 -14.93 11.62
CA PHE A 286 -8.30 -15.11 12.78
C PHE A 286 -9.21 -13.90 12.98
N ASN A 287 -10.41 -14.12 13.50
CA ASN A 287 -11.34 -13.05 13.81
C ASN A 287 -11.04 -12.39 15.16
N SER A 288 -11.77 -11.33 15.47
CA SER A 288 -11.78 -10.65 16.77
C SER A 288 -12.06 -11.53 17.99
N ASN A 289 -12.65 -12.73 17.81
CA ASN A 289 -12.85 -13.71 18.88
C ASN A 289 -11.70 -14.72 19.01
N GLY A 290 -10.64 -14.58 18.21
CA GLY A 290 -9.51 -15.51 18.19
C GLY A 290 -9.78 -16.81 17.44
N GLN A 291 -10.95 -16.93 16.79
CA GLN A 291 -11.26 -18.10 15.98
C GLN A 291 -10.48 -18.03 14.66
N ILE A 292 -9.76 -19.11 14.35
CA ILE A 292 -9.06 -19.25 13.08
C ILE A 292 -10.10 -19.37 11.96
N LEU A 293 -10.11 -18.41 11.05
CA LEU A 293 -11.00 -18.34 9.90
C LEU A 293 -10.46 -19.16 8.71
N GLY A 294 -9.14 -19.35 8.65
CA GLY A 294 -8.48 -20.16 7.63
C GLY A 294 -6.96 -19.99 7.62
N GLU A 295 -6.31 -20.91 6.95
CA GLU A 295 -4.87 -20.90 6.68
C GLU A 295 -4.63 -20.39 5.26
N VAL A 296 -3.63 -19.52 5.09
CA VAL A 296 -3.17 -19.08 3.77
C VAL A 296 -2.40 -20.22 3.12
N LEU A 297 -2.90 -20.70 1.99
CA LEU A 297 -2.25 -21.71 1.15
C LEU A 297 -1.21 -21.11 0.21
N GLU A 298 -1.58 -20.02 -0.46
CA GLU A 298 -0.73 -19.38 -1.44
C GLU A 298 -0.83 -17.86 -1.31
N ARG A 299 0.33 -17.20 -1.33
CA ARG A 299 0.45 -15.75 -1.46
C ARG A 299 1.02 -15.45 -2.84
N LYS A 300 0.19 -14.88 -3.71
CA LYS A 300 0.60 -14.42 -5.02
C LYS A 300 0.84 -12.92 -4.99
N VAL A 301 2.04 -12.49 -5.40
CA VAL A 301 2.38 -11.08 -5.54
C VAL A 301 2.03 -10.64 -6.97
N ILE A 302 1.03 -9.77 -7.10
CA ILE A 302 0.65 -9.16 -8.37
C ILE A 302 1.27 -7.76 -8.41
N ARG A 303 2.32 -7.60 -9.20
CA ARG A 303 2.91 -6.27 -9.45
C ARG A 303 2.10 -5.57 -10.54
N ASN A 304 1.50 -4.44 -10.21
CA ASN A 304 0.86 -3.57 -11.19
C ASN A 304 1.15 -2.10 -10.87
N ASP A 305 1.58 -1.32 -11.87
CA ASP A 305 1.80 0.13 -11.76
C ASP A 305 2.67 0.59 -10.57
N GLY A 306 3.74 -0.15 -10.25
CA GLY A 306 4.64 0.19 -9.15
C GLY A 306 4.08 -0.07 -7.74
N LYS A 307 2.92 -0.73 -7.63
CA LYS A 307 2.34 -1.18 -6.35
C LYS A 307 2.32 -2.71 -6.29
N ASP A 308 2.85 -3.26 -5.20
CA ASP A 308 2.72 -4.68 -4.88
C ASP A 308 1.29 -4.93 -4.37
N LYS A 309 0.48 -5.68 -5.11
CA LYS A 309 -0.78 -6.26 -4.63
C LYS A 309 -0.53 -7.69 -4.18
N PHE A 310 -1.21 -8.13 -3.14
CA PHE A 310 -1.17 -9.52 -2.69
C PHE A 310 -2.53 -10.16 -2.93
N GLU A 311 -2.52 -11.37 -3.45
CA GLU A 311 -3.69 -12.23 -3.54
C GLU A 311 -3.40 -13.44 -2.65
N PHE A 312 -4.33 -13.75 -1.76
CA PHE A 312 -4.20 -14.84 -0.80
C PHE A 312 -5.27 -15.88 -1.12
N GLN A 313 -4.85 -17.14 -1.26
CA GLN A 313 -5.77 -18.27 -1.36
C GLN A 313 -5.86 -18.95 0.01
N PHE A 314 -7.05 -19.18 0.54
CA PHE A 314 -7.24 -19.87 1.82
C PHE A 314 -7.84 -21.26 1.61
N LEU A 315 -7.46 -22.22 2.47
CA LEU A 315 -7.83 -23.64 2.35
C LEU A 315 -9.35 -23.90 2.37
N HIS A 316 -10.15 -22.96 2.89
CA HIS A 316 -11.59 -23.17 3.07
C HIS A 316 -12.48 -22.08 2.45
N ARG A 317 -11.92 -20.97 1.95
CA ARG A 317 -12.67 -19.89 1.26
C ARG A 317 -11.77 -19.09 0.31
N PRO A 318 -12.19 -18.78 -0.92
CA PRO A 318 -11.50 -17.77 -1.72
C PRO A 318 -11.76 -16.39 -1.09
N LEU A 319 -10.73 -15.75 -0.53
CA LEU A 319 -10.80 -14.40 0.01
C LEU A 319 -9.71 -13.55 -0.66
N ILE A 320 -10.10 -12.61 -1.52
CA ILE A 320 -9.15 -11.69 -2.15
C ILE A 320 -8.88 -10.54 -1.17
N VAL A 321 -7.68 -10.50 -0.63
CA VAL A 321 -7.26 -9.45 0.32
C VAL A 321 -6.34 -8.45 -0.37
N LEU A 322 -6.83 -7.25 -0.66
CA LEU A 322 -6.04 -6.21 -1.31
C LEU A 322 -5.20 -5.45 -0.27
N GLY A 323 -3.91 -5.78 -0.18
CA GLY A 323 -2.91 -5.01 0.57
C GLY A 323 -1.99 -4.19 -0.37
N ASN A 324 -1.47 -3.08 0.14
CA ASN A 324 -0.48 -2.20 -0.48
C ASN A 324 0.78 -2.23 0.41
N ARG A 325 1.95 -2.44 -0.20
CA ARG A 325 3.22 -2.49 0.53
C ARG A 325 3.71 -1.05 0.76
N ALA A 326 3.79 -0.62 2.02
CA ALA A 326 4.51 0.61 2.35
C ALA A 326 6.03 0.37 2.20
N GLU A 327 6.77 1.39 1.77
CA GLU A 327 8.21 1.38 1.44
C GLU A 327 9.16 1.04 2.61
N PHE A 328 8.65 0.61 3.77
CA PHE A 328 9.40 0.52 5.03
C PHE A 328 9.98 -0.86 5.38
N GLY A 329 10.00 -1.83 4.46
CA GLY A 329 10.74 -3.10 4.68
C GLY A 329 10.27 -3.95 5.87
N LEU A 330 9.05 -3.74 6.38
CA LEU A 330 8.44 -4.51 7.46
C LEU A 330 7.30 -5.38 6.92
N ASP A 331 7.15 -6.58 7.47
CA ASP A 331 6.03 -7.48 7.13
C ASP A 331 4.69 -6.83 7.51
N PRO A 332 3.72 -6.76 6.60
CA PRO A 332 2.45 -6.09 6.85
C PRO A 332 1.51 -6.95 7.70
N PHE A 333 0.93 -6.35 8.74
CA PHE A 333 -0.39 -6.77 9.23
C PHE A 333 -1.43 -6.20 8.27
N VAL A 334 -2.30 -7.04 7.72
CA VAL A 334 -3.42 -6.56 6.90
C VAL A 334 -4.68 -6.61 7.74
N MET A 335 -5.27 -5.45 7.99
CA MET A 335 -6.57 -5.33 8.65
C MET A 335 -7.66 -5.38 7.59
N ILE A 336 -8.54 -6.36 7.67
CA ILE A 336 -9.67 -6.51 6.75
C ILE A 336 -10.93 -6.12 7.52
N SER A 337 -11.58 -5.04 7.09
CA SER A 337 -12.92 -4.66 7.57
C SER A 337 -13.94 -5.26 6.60
N THR A 338 -14.73 -6.22 7.04
CA THR A 338 -15.86 -6.73 6.26
C THR A 338 -17.09 -5.90 6.61
N THR A 339 -17.67 -5.20 5.63
CA THR A 339 -18.89 -4.40 5.82
C THR A 339 -20.16 -5.24 5.96
N GLU A 340 -20.07 -6.54 5.64
CA GLU A 340 -21.16 -7.50 5.80
C GLU A 340 -20.87 -8.45 6.97
N PRO A 341 -21.88 -8.82 7.78
CA PRO A 341 -21.72 -9.87 8.76
C PRO A 341 -21.32 -11.16 8.03
N LEU A 342 -20.20 -11.76 8.45
CA LEU A 342 -19.80 -13.10 8.02
C LEU A 342 -20.98 -14.04 8.35
N LEU A 343 -21.72 -14.44 7.31
CA LEU A 343 -22.87 -15.32 7.48
C LEU A 343 -22.43 -16.63 8.16
N PRO A 344 -23.28 -17.23 9.01
CA PRO A 344 -23.03 -18.56 9.55
C PRO A 344 -22.89 -19.56 8.41
N GLN A 345 -22.23 -20.68 8.71
CA GLN A 345 -21.79 -21.69 7.74
C GLN A 345 -22.83 -21.97 6.64
N PRO A 346 -22.39 -22.12 5.37
CA PRO A 346 -23.28 -22.51 4.31
C PRO A 346 -23.88 -23.88 4.64
N THR A 347 -25.20 -23.96 4.70
CA THR A 347 -25.93 -25.23 4.55
C THR A 347 -25.44 -25.89 3.26
N GLU A 348 -25.22 -27.21 3.28
CA GLU A 348 -24.51 -28.08 2.31
C GLU A 348 -24.83 -27.94 0.79
N ASN A 349 -25.67 -27.01 0.34
CA ASN A 349 -26.15 -26.92 -1.03
C ASN A 349 -25.80 -25.62 -1.80
N ALA A 350 -24.87 -24.79 -1.32
CA ALA A 350 -24.42 -23.62 -2.07
C ALA A 350 -23.21 -23.93 -2.96
N THR A 351 -23.45 -24.44 -4.17
CA THR A 351 -22.41 -24.68 -5.19
C THR A 351 -22.26 -23.46 -6.11
N GLY A 352 -21.49 -22.46 -5.67
CA GLY A 352 -21.07 -21.34 -6.52
C GLY A 352 -19.91 -20.55 -5.90
N PRO A 353 -18.94 -20.05 -6.69
CA PRO A 353 -17.87 -19.20 -6.17
C PRO A 353 -18.47 -17.88 -5.67
N GLN A 354 -18.37 -17.63 -4.35
CA GLN A 354 -18.69 -16.32 -3.80
C GLN A 354 -17.52 -15.36 -4.07
N HIS A 355 -17.76 -14.36 -4.91
CA HIS A 355 -16.79 -13.29 -5.17
C HIS A 355 -17.03 -12.15 -4.19
N VAL A 356 -16.12 -11.96 -3.23
CA VAL A 356 -16.09 -10.72 -2.44
C VAL A 356 -15.32 -9.68 -3.26
N ILE A 357 -16.04 -8.76 -3.89
CA ILE A 357 -15.47 -7.63 -4.63
C ILE A 357 -15.26 -6.48 -3.65
N LEU A 358 -14.01 -6.18 -3.32
CA LEU A 358 -13.65 -4.94 -2.65
C LEU A 358 -13.70 -3.79 -3.67
N ILE A 359 -14.61 -2.84 -3.45
CA ILE A 359 -14.86 -1.68 -4.33
C ILE A 359 -13.59 -0.82 -4.42
N PRO A 360 -13.09 -0.49 -5.62
CA PRO A 360 -11.86 0.27 -5.78
C PRO A 360 -12.16 1.77 -5.80
N SER A 361 -12.34 2.38 -4.63
CA SER A 361 -12.09 3.81 -4.46
C SER A 361 -12.20 4.13 -2.98
N LEU A 362 -11.06 4.44 -2.34
CA LEU A 362 -10.87 5.25 -1.13
C LEU A 362 -9.43 4.99 -0.62
N PRO A 363 -8.80 5.94 0.08
CA PRO A 363 -7.45 5.77 0.61
C PRO A 363 -7.44 4.73 1.75
N THR A 364 -7.17 3.47 1.42
CA THR A 364 -6.94 2.43 2.43
C THR A 364 -5.63 2.76 3.15
N THR A 365 -5.72 3.15 4.42
CA THR A 365 -4.54 3.27 5.29
C THR A 365 -4.14 1.87 5.72
N ILE A 366 -2.93 1.45 5.36
CA ILE A 366 -2.40 0.14 5.71
C ILE A 366 -1.41 0.31 6.84
N MET A 367 -1.59 -0.51 7.88
CA MET A 367 -0.93 -0.37 9.16
C MET A 367 -0.01 -1.57 9.40
N SER A 368 1.30 -1.34 9.45
CA SER A 368 2.30 -2.36 9.78
C SER A 368 2.87 -2.11 11.18
N GLY A 369 2.90 -3.14 12.04
CA GLY A 369 3.50 -3.07 13.38
C GLY A 369 4.10 -4.41 13.80
N ARG A 370 5.11 -4.41 14.66
CA ARG A 370 5.70 -5.64 15.21
C ARG A 370 5.28 -5.77 16.68
N GLY A 371 4.41 -6.73 16.98
CA GLY A 371 4.09 -7.11 18.36
C GLY A 371 5.01 -8.24 18.82
N THR A 372 5.74 -8.04 19.91
CA THR A 372 6.43 -9.14 20.62
C THR A 372 5.51 -9.64 21.73
N GLY A 373 4.81 -10.75 21.50
CA GLY A 373 4.15 -11.49 22.59
C GLY A 373 5.20 -12.27 23.38
N GLN A 374 4.99 -12.43 24.69
CA GLN A 374 5.74 -13.42 25.46
C GLN A 374 5.17 -14.80 25.12
N SER A 375 5.99 -15.70 24.60
CA SER A 375 5.68 -17.13 24.61
C SER A 375 6.38 -17.77 25.81
N SER A 376 5.61 -18.48 26.63
CA SER A 376 6.15 -19.44 27.58
C SER A 376 6.23 -20.79 26.86
N ALA A 377 7.43 -21.21 26.46
CA ALA A 377 7.67 -22.58 26.02
C ALA A 377 7.70 -23.48 27.27
N ILE A 378 6.73 -24.39 27.38
CA ILE A 378 6.77 -25.49 28.35
C ILE A 378 7.59 -26.60 27.67
N SER A 379 8.79 -26.87 28.16
CA SER A 379 9.59 -28.00 27.68
C SER A 379 9.22 -29.26 28.45
N ASP A 380 8.33 -30.08 27.92
CA ASP A 380 8.25 -31.47 28.34
C ASP A 380 7.86 -32.35 27.16
N ALA A 381 8.65 -33.39 26.90
CA ALA A 381 8.60 -34.23 25.69
C ALA A 381 7.29 -35.04 25.55
N ASP A 382 6.45 -35.05 26.59
CA ASP A 382 5.17 -35.77 26.65
C ASP A 382 3.95 -34.83 26.83
N SER A 383 4.12 -33.51 26.71
CA SER A 383 3.02 -32.55 26.85
C SER A 383 2.54 -32.04 25.48
N ASN A 384 1.21 -31.95 25.30
CA ASN A 384 0.61 -31.29 24.14
C ASN A 384 1.18 -29.86 24.03
N ASN A 385 1.96 -29.59 22.97
CA ASN A 385 2.58 -28.29 22.72
C ASN A 385 1.50 -27.27 22.31
N VAL A 386 0.81 -26.70 23.30
CA VAL A 386 -0.11 -25.58 23.11
C VAL A 386 0.72 -24.29 23.11
N ILE A 387 0.78 -23.60 21.97
CA ILE A 387 1.30 -22.23 21.92
C ILE A 387 0.12 -21.29 22.15
N SER A 388 0.03 -20.76 23.38
CA SER A 388 -0.87 -19.66 23.70
C SER A 388 -0.21 -18.35 23.32
N ILE A 389 -0.81 -17.63 22.37
CA ILE A 389 -0.41 -16.24 22.07
C ILE A 389 -1.35 -15.33 22.85
N GLU A 390 -0.85 -14.82 23.98
CA GLU A 390 -1.52 -13.78 24.74
C GLU A 390 -0.99 -12.41 24.27
N PHE A 391 -1.88 -11.57 23.72
CA PHE A 391 -1.54 -10.20 23.39
C PHE A 391 -1.45 -9.39 24.67
N GLY A 392 -0.26 -9.40 25.29
CA GLY A 392 0.00 -8.65 26.52
C GLY A 392 -0.30 -7.15 26.34
N ASN A 393 -1.00 -6.58 27.31
CA ASN A 393 -1.51 -5.21 27.39
C ASN A 393 -0.42 -4.11 27.49
N LYS A 394 0.79 -4.34 26.94
CA LYS A 394 1.98 -3.51 27.21
C LYS A 394 2.72 -2.99 25.97
N SER A 395 2.30 -3.33 24.75
CA SER A 395 2.88 -2.68 23.57
C SER A 395 2.18 -1.33 23.35
N PRO A 396 2.86 -0.18 23.50
CA PRO A 396 2.25 1.14 23.26
C PRO A 396 1.76 1.29 21.81
N TYR A 397 2.33 0.50 20.89
CA TYR A 397 1.88 0.41 19.51
C TYR A 397 0.48 -0.20 19.41
N TRP A 398 0.13 -1.16 20.26
CA TRP A 398 -1.17 -1.84 20.23
C TRP A 398 -2.32 -0.91 20.60
N THR A 399 -2.15 -0.09 21.63
CA THR A 399 -3.15 0.94 22.01
C THR A 399 -3.35 1.95 20.89
N ALA A 400 -2.26 2.34 20.20
CA ALA A 400 -2.34 3.22 19.04
C ALA A 400 -3.07 2.56 17.85
N TYR A 401 -2.83 1.27 17.59
CA TYR A 401 -3.56 0.53 16.55
C TYR A 401 -5.06 0.42 16.85
N ILE A 402 -5.44 0.11 18.08
CA ILE A 402 -6.85 0.01 18.48
C ILE A 402 -7.54 1.38 18.33
N ALA A 403 -6.90 2.47 18.78
CA ALA A 403 -7.46 3.81 18.66
C ALA A 403 -7.68 4.21 17.19
N GLN A 404 -6.71 3.91 16.32
CA GLN A 404 -6.82 4.22 14.90
C GLN A 404 -7.84 3.33 14.17
N ALA A 405 -7.92 2.04 14.51
CA ALA A 405 -8.94 1.13 13.98
C ALA A 405 -10.36 1.59 14.37
N ALA A 406 -10.55 2.00 15.63
CA ALA A 406 -11.80 2.54 16.12
C ALA A 406 -12.21 3.83 15.36
N GLN A 407 -11.24 4.72 15.09
CA GLN A 407 -11.45 5.95 14.32
C GLN A 407 -11.80 5.67 12.85
N LEU A 408 -11.16 4.68 12.22
CA LEU A 408 -11.49 4.28 10.86
C LEU A 408 -12.92 3.72 10.79
N LEU A 409 -13.29 2.87 11.76
CA LEU A 409 -14.63 2.29 11.85
C LEU A 409 -15.70 3.37 12.06
N SER A 410 -15.44 4.37 12.91
CA SER A 410 -16.38 5.48 13.11
C SER A 410 -16.57 6.30 11.84
N THR A 411 -15.48 6.53 11.08
CA THR A 411 -15.51 7.25 9.81
C THR A 411 -16.34 6.51 8.76
N LEU A 412 -16.15 5.19 8.63
CA LEU A 412 -16.92 4.35 7.71
C LEU A 412 -18.41 4.32 8.06
N LYS A 413 -18.76 4.21 9.36
CA LYS A 413 -20.15 4.27 9.82
C LYS A 413 -20.81 5.62 9.49
N GLN A 414 -20.07 6.72 9.66
CA GLN A 414 -20.57 8.05 9.32
C GLN A 414 -20.83 8.17 7.80
N GLN A 415 -19.90 7.74 6.96
CA GLN A 415 -20.07 7.76 5.50
C GLN A 415 -21.24 6.89 5.03
N GLN A 416 -21.43 5.71 5.63
CA GLN A 416 -22.58 4.86 5.31
C GLN A 416 -23.91 5.54 5.67
N THR A 417 -23.94 6.26 6.80
CA THR A 417 -25.12 7.04 7.21
C THR A 417 -25.38 8.21 6.28
N GLU A 418 -24.32 8.86 5.78
CA GLU A 418 -24.43 9.95 4.78
C GLU A 418 -24.91 9.44 3.43
N ASN A 419 -24.45 8.27 2.97
CA ASN A 419 -24.88 7.66 1.71
C ASN A 419 -26.31 7.09 1.74
N GLN A 420 -26.88 6.86 2.93
CA GLN A 420 -28.27 6.42 3.12
C GLN A 420 -29.27 7.58 3.22
N LYS A 421 -28.78 8.81 3.40
CA LYS A 421 -29.57 10.04 3.36
C LYS A 421 -29.60 10.60 1.95
#